data_AF-A0A7C7UIA4-F1
#
_entry.id   AF-A0A7C7UIA4-F1
#
_cell.length_a   1.000
_cell.length_b   1.000
_cell.length_c   1.000
_cell.angle_alpha   90.00
_cell.angle_beta   90.00
_cell.angle_gamma   90.00
#
_symmetry.space_group_name_H-M   'P 1'
#
loop_
_entity.id
_entity.type
_entity.pdbx_description
1 polymer ?
#
loop_
_entity_poly.entity_id
_entity_poly.type
_entity_poly.pdbx_seq_one_letter_code
_entity_poly.pdbx_strand_id
1 'polypeptide(L)'
;MKRWLFLLAVLFTGIALYLYLDPDLHRQVEQEIRTWLPEEQPTRLYQWTDARGQVQITDQPPAAGIRYETLEYRHDVNVLPREALTGKPEP
;
A
#
# COMPACT_ATOMS: atom_id res chain seq x y z
N MET A 1 36.09 -22.54 2.54
CA MET A 1 34.90 -21.83 2.00
C MET A 1 33.59 -22.26 2.68
N LYS A 2 33.21 -23.53 2.67
CA LYS A 2 31.91 -23.99 3.24
C LYS A 2 31.72 -23.73 4.74
N ARG A 3 32.78 -23.82 5.56
CA ARG A 3 32.72 -23.51 7.00
C ARG A 3 32.41 -22.04 7.31
N TRP A 4 32.87 -21.13 6.46
CA TRP A 4 32.57 -19.69 6.61
C TRP A 4 31.12 -19.38 6.23
N LEU A 5 30.59 -20.04 5.20
CA LEU A 5 29.17 -19.95 4.86
C LEU A 5 28.28 -20.46 6.00
N PHE A 6 28.67 -21.55 6.66
CA PHE A 6 27.95 -22.04 7.84
C PHE A 6 27.97 -21.05 9.00
N LEU A 7 29.13 -20.43 9.29
CA LEU A 7 29.22 -19.42 10.34
C LEU A 7 28.38 -18.17 10.03
N LEU A 8 28.39 -17.72 8.78
CA LEU A 8 27.53 -16.62 8.34
C LEU A 8 26.05 -16.98 8.44
N ALA A 9 25.66 -18.20 8.02
CA ALA A 9 24.28 -18.65 8.12
C ALA A 9 23.80 -18.65 9.59
N VAL A 10 24.61 -19.20 10.51
CA VAL A 10 24.29 -19.19 11.95
C VAL A 10 24.17 -17.77 12.49
N LEU A 11 25.07 -16.86 12.09
CA LEU A 11 25.00 -15.45 12.48
C LEU A 11 23.71 -14.78 11.98
N PHE A 12 23.39 -14.93 10.70
CA PHE A 12 22.16 -14.35 10.12
C PHE A 12 20.91 -14.94 10.76
N THR A 13 20.89 -16.25 11.04
CA THR A 13 19.78 -16.88 11.76
C THR A 13 19.64 -16.34 13.18
N GLY A 14 20.74 -16.14 13.90
CA GLY A 14 20.72 -15.54 15.24
C GLY A 14 20.18 -14.12 15.23
N ILE A 15 20.60 -13.29 14.27
CA ILE A 15 20.08 -11.94 14.09
C ILE A 15 18.57 -11.99 13.78
N ALA A 16 18.14 -12.80 12.81
CA ALA A 16 16.73 -12.92 12.45
C ALA A 16 15.86 -13.36 13.64
N LEU A 17 16.34 -14.31 14.45
CA LEU A 17 15.64 -14.76 15.65
C LEU A 17 15.53 -13.65 16.71
N TYR A 18 16.61 -12.88 16.89
CA TYR A 18 16.62 -11.76 17.83
C TYR A 18 15.64 -10.65 17.40
N LEU A 19 15.63 -10.29 16.11
CA LEU A 19 14.67 -9.33 15.54
C LEU A 19 13.23 -9.80 15.70
N TYR A 20 12.97 -11.11 15.61
CA TYR A 20 11.64 -11.68 15.75
C TYR A 20 11.12 -11.66 17.20
N LEU A 21 12.00 -11.87 18.17
CA LEU A 21 11.65 -11.95 19.60
C LEU A 21 11.49 -10.57 20.25
N ASP A 22 12.13 -9.53 19.72
CA ASP A 22 12.06 -8.16 20.23
C ASP A 22 11.05 -7.32 19.40
N PRO A 23 9.84 -7.07 19.93
CA PRO A 23 8.79 -6.36 19.18
C PRO A 23 9.10 -4.87 18.98
N ASP A 24 9.93 -4.25 19.82
CA ASP A 24 10.30 -2.84 19.68
C ASP A 24 11.31 -2.69 18.55
N LEU A 25 12.29 -3.59 18.51
CA LEU A 25 13.33 -3.59 17.51
C LEU A 25 12.79 -4.03 16.14
N HIS A 26 11.85 -4.99 16.09
CA HIS A 26 11.10 -5.34 14.87
C HIS A 26 10.44 -4.10 14.24
N ARG A 27 9.74 -3.29 15.05
CA ARG A 27 9.04 -2.09 14.56
C ARG A 27 10.00 -1.03 14.01
N GLN A 28 11.14 -0.81 14.66
CA GLN A 28 12.17 0.13 14.18
C GLN A 28 12.74 -0.31 12.84
N VAL A 29 13.10 -1.60 12.73
CA VAL A 29 13.63 -2.16 11.48
C VAL A 29 12.60 -2.10 10.36
N GLU A 30 11.32 -2.39 10.63
CA GLU A 30 10.25 -2.28 9.62
C GLU A 30 10.10 -0.84 9.13
N GLN A 31 10.13 0.15 10.02
CA GLN A 31 10.04 1.57 9.67
C GLN A 31 11.21 2.02 8.79
N GLU A 32 12.44 1.65 9.16
CA GLU A 32 13.61 1.93 8.34
C GLU A 32 13.49 1.24 6.98
N ILE A 33 13.20 -0.06 6.94
CA ILE A 33 13.04 -0.83 5.70
C ILE A 33 12.00 -0.16 4.78
N ARG A 34 10.85 0.28 5.30
CA ARG A 34 9.82 1.00 4.52
C ARG A 34 10.34 2.28 3.85
N THR A 35 11.33 2.96 4.42
CA THR A 35 11.94 4.14 3.77
C THR A 35 12.82 3.78 2.57
N TRP A 36 13.34 2.56 2.51
CA TRP A 36 14.16 2.06 1.40
C TRP A 36 13.33 1.37 0.33
N LEU A 37 12.14 0.85 0.69
CA LEU A 37 11.25 0.26 -0.31
C LEU A 37 10.61 1.36 -1.16
N PRO A 38 10.47 1.13 -2.48
CA PRO A 38 9.67 2.01 -3.30
C PRO A 38 8.22 2.01 -2.79
N GLU A 39 7.60 3.19 -2.73
CA GLU A 39 6.16 3.26 -2.46
C GLU A 39 5.39 2.42 -3.48
N GLU A 40 4.35 1.74 -3.03
CA GLU A 40 3.46 1.04 -3.95
C GLU A 40 2.87 2.04 -4.94
N GLN A 41 3.04 1.77 -6.23
CA GLN A 41 2.53 2.66 -7.26
C GLN A 41 1.00 2.67 -7.22
N PRO A 42 0.36 3.84 -7.18
CA PRO A 42 -1.08 3.92 -7.21
C PRO A 42 -1.61 3.36 -8.54
N THR A 43 -2.71 2.63 -8.45
CA THR A 43 -3.45 2.16 -9.61
C THR A 43 -4.33 3.29 -10.14
N ARG A 44 -4.15 3.67 -11.40
CA ARG A 44 -4.99 4.67 -12.05
C ARG A 44 -6.29 4.03 -12.53
N LEU A 45 -7.42 4.58 -12.12
CA LEU A 45 -8.77 4.19 -12.53
C LEU A 45 -9.51 5.38 -13.14
N TYR A 46 -10.59 5.09 -13.85
CA TYR A 46 -11.39 6.10 -14.56
C TYR A 46 -12.85 5.94 -14.17
N GLN A 47 -13.42 6.99 -13.58
CA GLN A 47 -14.82 7.04 -13.20
C GLN A 47 -15.63 7.86 -14.20
N TRP A 48 -16.75 7.33 -14.67
CA TRP A 48 -17.64 8.03 -15.60
C TRP A 48 -19.08 7.59 -15.38
N THR A 49 -20.03 8.34 -15.94
CA THR A 49 -21.46 8.02 -15.89
C THR A 49 -21.93 7.56 -17.26
N ASP A 50 -22.58 6.41 -17.33
CA ASP A 50 -23.10 5.88 -18.59
C ASP A 50 -24.40 6.56 -19.05
N ALA A 51 -24.88 6.20 -20.23
CA ALA A 51 -26.11 6.76 -20.81
C ALA A 51 -27.38 6.44 -19.99
N ARG A 52 -27.31 5.47 -19.06
CA ARG A 52 -28.41 5.10 -18.16
C ARG A 52 -28.28 5.79 -16.80
N GLY A 53 -27.28 6.65 -16.62
CA GLY A 53 -27.02 7.35 -15.35
C GLY A 53 -26.27 6.51 -14.32
N GLN A 54 -25.67 5.38 -14.71
CA GLN A 54 -24.93 4.52 -13.78
C GLN A 54 -23.46 4.92 -13.74
N VAL A 55 -22.89 4.98 -12.54
CA VAL A 55 -21.45 5.20 -12.36
C VAL A 55 -20.70 3.93 -12.70
N GLN A 56 -19.69 4.06 -13.54
CA GLN A 56 -18.77 3.00 -13.95
C GLN A 56 -17.35 3.38 -13.52
N ILE A 57 -16.57 2.39 -13.09
CA ILE A 57 -15.16 2.54 -12.77
C ILE A 57 -14.39 1.49 -13.58
N THR A 58 -13.46 1.96 -14.41
CA THR A 58 -12.68 1.12 -15.32
C THR A 58 -11.19 1.37 -15.17
N ASP A 59 -10.37 0.38 -15.52
CA ASP A 59 -8.90 0.46 -15.55
C ASP A 59 -8.37 1.16 -16.82
N GLN A 60 -9.25 1.31 -17.82
CA GLN A 60 -8.98 2.03 -19.06
C GLN A 60 -9.93 3.22 -19.23
N PRO A 61 -9.50 4.28 -19.93
CA PRO A 61 -10.37 5.42 -20.20
C PRO A 61 -11.56 4.98 -21.07
N PRO A 62 -12.74 5.59 -20.86
CA PRO A 62 -13.91 5.28 -21.68
C PRO A 62 -13.74 5.76 -23.12
N ALA A 63 -14.68 5.36 -23.99
CA ALA A 63 -14.67 5.74 -25.39
C ALA A 63 -14.59 7.26 -25.60
N ALA A 64 -14.01 7.67 -26.74
CA ALA A 64 -13.83 9.08 -27.06
C ALA A 64 -15.14 9.87 -26.97
N GLY A 65 -15.08 11.06 -26.36
CA GLY A 65 -16.23 11.94 -26.16
C GLY A 65 -16.99 11.71 -24.85
N ILE A 66 -16.69 10.65 -24.10
CA ILE A 66 -17.24 10.43 -22.75
C ILE A 66 -16.38 11.22 -21.75
N ARG A 67 -17.02 12.08 -20.95
CA ARG A 67 -16.35 12.76 -19.83
C ARG A 67 -16.13 11.77 -18.70
N TYR A 68 -14.93 11.80 -18.14
CA TYR A 68 -14.53 10.96 -17.02
C TYR A 68 -13.65 11.73 -16.05
N GLU A 69 -13.55 11.19 -14.85
CA GLU A 69 -12.61 11.61 -13.81
C GLU A 69 -11.53 10.53 -13.65
N THR A 70 -10.30 10.96 -13.41
CA THR A 70 -9.18 10.06 -13.12
C THR A 70 -9.06 9.90 -11.61
N LEU A 71 -9.05 8.66 -11.15
CA LEU A 71 -8.89 8.31 -9.74
C LEU A 71 -7.54 7.61 -9.55
N GLU A 72 -6.82 7.95 -8.48
CA GLU A 72 -5.61 7.25 -8.06
C GLU A 72 -5.93 6.41 -6.82
N TYR A 73 -5.84 5.10 -6.96
CA TYR A 73 -6.17 4.14 -5.91
C TYR A 73 -4.90 3.53 -5.32
N ARG A 74 -4.76 3.61 -4.00
CA ARG A 74 -3.68 2.96 -3.26
C ARG A 74 -4.22 1.73 -2.53
N HIS A 75 -3.60 0.57 -2.77
CA HIS A 75 -4.02 -0.69 -2.14
C HIS A 75 -3.53 -0.83 -0.69
N ASP A 76 -2.46 -0.13 -0.34
CA ASP A 76 -1.80 -0.18 0.96
C ASP A 76 -2.36 0.80 1.99
N VAL A 77 -3.24 1.72 1.58
CA VAL A 77 -3.83 2.74 2.45
C VAL A 77 -5.34 2.64 2.42
N ASN A 78 -5.94 2.38 3.59
CA ASN A 78 -7.37 2.53 3.78
C ASN A 78 -7.66 3.97 4.26
N VAL A 79 -8.08 4.86 3.36
CA VAL A 79 -8.48 6.22 3.73
C VAL A 79 -9.96 6.22 4.10
N LEU A 80 -10.27 6.45 5.38
CA LEU A 80 -11.64 6.66 5.82
C LEU A 80 -12.03 8.13 5.62
N PRO A 81 -13.22 8.42 5.07
CA PRO A 81 -13.74 9.77 5.01
C PRO A 81 -13.79 10.38 6.41
N ARG A 82 -13.45 11.66 6.55
CA ARG A 82 -13.31 12.32 7.86
C ARG A 82 -14.64 12.34 8.62
N GLU A 83 -15.76 12.38 7.91
CA GLU A 83 -17.13 12.34 8.42
C GLU A 83 -17.42 10.98 9.10
N ALA A 84 -16.84 9.90 8.56
CA ALA A 84 -16.96 8.56 9.14
C ALA A 84 -16.16 8.42 10.44
N LEU A 85 -15.10 9.21 10.62
CA LEU A 85 -14.25 9.19 11.82
C LEU A 85 -14.83 10.00 12.98
N THR A 86 -15.62 11.04 12.70
CA THR A 86 -16.17 11.95 13.72
C THR A 86 -17.63 11.67 14.07
N GLY A 87 -18.32 10.82 13.30
CA GLY A 87 -19.73 10.47 13.52
C GLY A 87 -20.70 11.65 13.35
N LYS A 88 -20.23 12.78 12.80
CA LYS A 88 -21.03 13.97 12.52
C LYS A 88 -20.83 14.38 11.07
N PRO A 89 -21.91 14.60 10.30
CA PRO A 89 -21.79 15.21 8.98
C PRO A 89 -21.18 16.61 9.11
N GLU A 90 -20.34 17.01 8.15
CA GLU A 90 -19.89 18.40 8.02
C GLU A 90 -21.08 19.36 7.92
N PRO A 91 -20.96 20.59 8.48
CA PRO A 91 -22.03 21.58 8.50
C PRO A 91 -22.37 22.16 7.13
#